data_AF-G5E133-F1
#
_entry.id   AF-G5E133-F1
#
_cell.length_a   1.000
_cell.length_b   1.000
_cell.length_c   1.000
_cell.angle_alpha   90.00
_cell.angle_beta   90.00
_cell.angle_gamma   90.00
#
_symmetry.space_group_name_H-M   'P 1'
#
loop_
_entity.id
_entity.type
_entity.pdbx_description
1 polymer ?
#
loop_
_entity_poly.entity_id
_entity_poly.type
_entity_poly.pdbx_seq_one_letter_code
_entity_poly.pdbx_strand_id
1 'polypeptide(L)'
;DQAAEYVPEKVEAEELEDNPYDLDAWSILIREAQNQPIDKACVNPMINIEQLWRDYNKYEEGINIHLAKKMIEDRSRDYMNARRVAKEYETVMKGLDRNAPSVPPQNTPQEAQQVEMWKKYIQWEKGNPLRTEDQTLITKRVMFAYEQCLLVLGHHPDIWYEAAQYLEQSSKLLAEKGDMNNAKLFSDEAANIYERAISTLLKKNMLLYFSYADYEESRMKYEKTHSIYNRLLSIEDIDPTLVYIQYMKFARRAEGIK
;
A
#
# COMPACT_ATOMS: atom_id res chain seq x y z
N ASP A 1 22.77 -31.05 -38.28
CA ASP A 1 23.16 -30.64 -36.92
C ASP A 1 22.78 -29.19 -36.66
N GLN A 2 22.13 -29.02 -35.50
CA GLN A 2 21.85 -27.77 -34.76
C GLN A 2 20.97 -26.72 -35.44
N ALA A 3 19.66 -26.95 -35.41
CA ALA A 3 18.70 -25.86 -35.29
C ALA A 3 18.85 -25.30 -33.87
N ALA A 4 19.42 -24.11 -33.74
CA ALA A 4 19.51 -23.41 -32.47
C ALA A 4 18.09 -23.14 -31.97
N GLU A 5 17.78 -23.67 -30.79
CA GLU A 5 16.55 -23.41 -30.06
C GLU A 5 16.53 -21.91 -29.71
N TYR A 6 15.70 -21.15 -30.43
CA TYR A 6 15.51 -19.72 -30.18
C TYR A 6 14.80 -19.55 -28.84
N VAL A 7 15.54 -19.05 -27.85
CA VAL A 7 15.01 -18.63 -26.55
C VAL A 7 14.79 -17.12 -26.65
N PRO A 8 13.54 -16.60 -26.65
CA PRO A 8 13.31 -15.16 -26.79
C PRO A 8 13.78 -14.41 -25.54
N GLU A 9 14.59 -13.37 -25.71
CA GLU A 9 14.90 -12.39 -24.67
C GLU A 9 13.67 -11.49 -24.39
N LYS A 10 13.62 -10.92 -23.17
CA LYS A 10 12.57 -9.96 -22.79
C LYS A 10 12.62 -8.73 -23.68
N VAL A 11 11.48 -8.32 -24.24
CA VAL A 11 11.35 -7.14 -25.10
C VAL A 11 10.79 -5.98 -24.27
N GLU A 12 11.50 -4.85 -24.23
CA GLU A 12 11.01 -3.65 -23.53
C GLU A 12 10.15 -2.77 -24.45
N ALA A 13 9.21 -2.01 -23.88
CA ALA A 13 8.26 -1.20 -24.66
C ALA A 13 8.92 -0.14 -25.56
N GLU A 14 10.17 0.27 -25.26
CA GLU A 14 10.98 1.17 -26.09
C GLU A 14 11.36 0.55 -27.45
N GLU A 15 11.52 -0.78 -27.56
CA GLU A 15 11.93 -1.44 -28.82
C GLU A 15 10.84 -1.40 -29.91
N LEU A 16 9.57 -1.20 -29.52
CA LEU A 16 8.46 -1.05 -30.46
C LEU A 16 8.31 0.37 -31.04
N GLU A 17 8.89 1.38 -30.38
CA GLU A 17 8.90 2.75 -30.93
C GLU A 17 9.77 2.82 -32.19
N ASP A 18 10.88 2.08 -32.19
CA ASP A 18 11.83 2.03 -33.31
C ASP A 18 11.37 1.11 -34.45
N ASN A 19 10.53 0.09 -34.16
CA ASN A 19 10.01 -0.82 -35.19
C ASN A 19 8.52 -1.17 -35.01
N PRO A 20 7.61 -0.26 -35.41
CA PRO A 20 6.17 -0.37 -35.12
C PRO A 20 5.45 -1.57 -35.76
N TYR A 21 6.07 -2.22 -36.75
CA TYR A 21 5.46 -3.32 -37.52
C TYR A 21 6.06 -4.70 -37.21
N ASP A 22 6.89 -4.82 -36.17
CA ASP A 22 7.45 -6.10 -35.75
C ASP A 22 6.37 -6.98 -35.11
N LEU A 23 5.75 -7.82 -35.94
CA LEU A 23 4.66 -8.71 -35.54
C LEU A 23 5.10 -9.73 -34.49
N ASP A 24 6.38 -10.12 -34.46
CA ASP A 24 6.90 -11.08 -33.49
C ASP A 24 7.06 -10.41 -32.12
N ALA A 25 7.62 -9.20 -32.06
CA ALA A 25 7.70 -8.39 -30.85
C ALA A 25 6.30 -8.04 -30.30
N TRP A 26 5.36 -7.63 -31.17
CA TRP A 26 3.96 -7.45 -30.79
C TRP A 26 3.32 -8.75 -30.29
N SER A 27 3.63 -9.90 -30.89
CA SER A 27 3.10 -11.20 -30.43
C SER A 27 3.64 -11.62 -29.06
N ILE A 28 4.91 -11.32 -28.78
CA ILE A 28 5.56 -11.57 -27.48
C ILE A 28 4.95 -10.65 -26.42
N LEU A 29 4.79 -9.36 -26.71
CA LEU A 29 4.16 -8.41 -25.80
C LEU A 29 2.67 -8.68 -25.57
N ILE A 30 1.93 -9.10 -26.61
CA ILE A 30 0.54 -9.54 -26.46
C ILE A 30 0.47 -10.81 -25.62
N ARG A 31 1.40 -11.77 -25.80
CA ARG A 31 1.49 -12.96 -24.94
C ARG A 31 1.89 -12.60 -23.51
N GLU A 32 2.82 -11.67 -23.30
CA GLU A 32 3.20 -11.18 -21.97
C GLU A 32 2.07 -10.41 -21.28
N ALA A 33 1.29 -9.62 -22.04
CA ALA A 33 0.10 -8.93 -21.56
C ALA A 33 -1.05 -9.91 -21.27
N GLN A 34 -1.22 -10.96 -22.06
CA GLN A 34 -2.14 -12.07 -21.77
C GLN A 34 -1.66 -12.94 -20.60
N ASN A 35 -0.36 -12.92 -20.30
CA ASN A 35 0.26 -13.48 -19.11
C ASN A 35 0.29 -12.49 -17.93
N GLN A 36 -0.24 -11.27 -18.07
CA GLN A 36 -0.52 -10.41 -16.92
C GLN A 36 -1.75 -10.90 -16.17
N PRO A 37 -1.73 -10.91 -14.83
CA PRO A 37 -1.88 -12.19 -14.18
C PRO A 37 -3.27 -12.41 -13.54
N ILE A 38 -4.17 -13.09 -14.25
CA ILE A 38 -5.36 -13.72 -13.63
C ILE A 38 -4.92 -14.65 -12.48
N ASP A 39 -3.73 -15.24 -12.59
CA ASP A 39 -3.06 -16.01 -11.54
C ASP A 39 -2.81 -15.23 -10.25
N LYS A 40 -2.43 -13.94 -10.32
CA LYS A 40 -2.29 -13.12 -9.09
C LYS A 40 -3.66 -12.75 -8.51
N ALA A 41 -4.68 -12.62 -9.34
CA ALA A 41 -6.03 -12.33 -8.89
C ALA A 41 -6.66 -13.52 -8.13
N CYS A 42 -6.38 -14.76 -8.55
CA CYS A 42 -6.87 -15.98 -7.87
C CYS A 42 -6.28 -16.19 -6.47
N VAL A 43 -5.19 -15.51 -6.13
CA VAL A 43 -4.51 -15.58 -4.82
C VAL A 43 -4.81 -14.35 -3.96
N ASN A 44 -5.55 -13.36 -4.48
CA ASN A 44 -5.96 -12.18 -3.71
C ASN A 44 -7.35 -12.40 -3.08
N PRO A 45 -7.47 -12.48 -1.73
CA PRO A 45 -8.75 -12.52 -1.04
C PRO A 45 -9.69 -11.39 -1.46
N MET A 46 -10.79 -11.74 -2.13
CA MET A 46 -11.83 -10.80 -2.59
C MET A 46 -13.21 -11.45 -2.58
N ILE A 47 -14.25 -10.62 -2.56
CA ILE A 47 -15.62 -11.09 -2.77
C ILE A 47 -15.69 -11.72 -4.17
N ASN A 48 -16.41 -12.84 -4.28
CA ASN A 48 -16.54 -13.62 -5.52
C ASN A 48 -15.24 -14.27 -6.05
N ILE A 49 -14.23 -14.49 -5.19
CA ILE A 49 -13.01 -15.25 -5.59
C ILE A 49 -13.33 -16.64 -6.15
N GLU A 50 -14.42 -17.27 -5.68
CA GLU A 50 -14.87 -18.56 -6.22
C GLU A 50 -15.35 -18.48 -7.66
N GLN A 51 -16.00 -17.37 -8.03
CA GLN A 51 -16.45 -17.14 -9.39
C GLN A 51 -15.25 -16.91 -10.31
N LEU A 52 -14.30 -16.08 -9.87
CA LEU A 52 -13.04 -15.85 -10.59
C LEU A 52 -12.29 -17.15 -10.84
N TRP A 53 -12.17 -18.03 -9.84
CA TRP A 53 -11.52 -19.32 -9.99
C TRP A 53 -12.24 -20.25 -10.97
N ARG A 54 -13.57 -20.25 -10.98
CA ARG A 54 -14.35 -21.02 -11.96
C ARG A 54 -14.12 -20.53 -13.38
N ASP A 55 -14.07 -19.22 -13.57
CA ASP A 55 -13.85 -18.62 -14.89
C ASP A 55 -12.41 -18.81 -15.36
N TYR A 56 -11.43 -18.77 -14.45
CA TYR A 56 -10.04 -19.16 -14.72
C TYR A 56 -9.92 -20.61 -15.18
N ASN A 57 -10.58 -21.56 -14.50
CA ASN A 57 -10.53 -22.97 -14.91
C ASN A 57 -11.10 -23.16 -16.33
N LYS A 58 -12.22 -22.50 -16.63
CA LYS A 58 -12.82 -22.54 -17.99
C LYS A 58 -11.91 -21.91 -19.04
N TYR A 59 -11.20 -20.84 -18.68
CA TYR A 59 -10.26 -20.16 -19.55
C TYR A 59 -9.06 -21.07 -19.90
N GLU A 60 -8.42 -21.65 -18.88
CA GLU A 60 -7.31 -22.59 -19.07
C GLU A 60 -7.71 -23.81 -19.91
N GLU A 61 -8.87 -24.40 -19.59
CA GLU A 61 -9.45 -25.51 -20.37
C GLU A 61 -9.79 -25.10 -21.81
N GLY A 62 -10.26 -23.87 -22.01
CA GLY A 62 -10.60 -23.31 -23.32
C GLY A 62 -9.40 -23.05 -24.23
N ILE A 63 -8.21 -22.78 -23.65
CA ILE A 63 -6.96 -22.62 -24.41
C ILE A 63 -6.34 -23.99 -24.71
N ASN A 64 -6.09 -24.79 -23.68
CA ASN A 64 -5.44 -26.08 -23.81
C ASN A 64 -5.79 -27.03 -22.66
N ILE A 65 -6.73 -27.94 -22.92
CA ILE A 65 -7.23 -28.95 -21.96
C ILE A 65 -6.10 -29.78 -21.33
N HIS A 66 -5.03 -30.08 -22.07
CA HIS A 66 -3.94 -30.92 -21.56
C HIS A 66 -3.03 -30.16 -20.59
N LEU A 67 -2.75 -28.90 -20.87
CA LEU A 67 -1.93 -28.04 -20.01
C LEU A 67 -2.73 -27.50 -18.81
N ALA A 68 -4.04 -27.28 -18.99
CA ALA A 68 -4.94 -26.73 -17.99
C ALA A 68 -4.89 -27.49 -16.66
N LYS A 69 -4.88 -28.84 -16.70
CA LYS A 69 -4.83 -29.66 -15.49
C LYS A 69 -3.63 -29.31 -14.61
N LYS A 70 -2.44 -29.20 -15.22
CA LYS A 70 -1.21 -28.84 -14.51
C LYS A 70 -1.29 -27.39 -14.00
N MET A 71 -1.73 -26.45 -14.85
CA MET A 71 -1.82 -25.03 -14.49
C MET A 71 -2.79 -24.76 -13.33
N ILE A 72 -3.91 -25.49 -13.27
CA ILE A 72 -4.89 -25.40 -12.19
C ILE A 72 -4.35 -26.08 -10.92
N GLU A 73 -3.75 -27.27 -11.03
CA GLU A 73 -3.20 -28.02 -9.90
C GLU A 73 -2.08 -27.24 -9.20
N ASP A 74 -1.14 -26.66 -9.97
CA ASP A 74 -0.01 -25.89 -9.46
C ASP A 74 -0.45 -24.71 -8.57
N ARG A 75 -1.65 -24.14 -8.82
CA ARG A 75 -2.19 -22.95 -8.12
C ARG A 75 -3.28 -23.26 -7.10
N SER A 76 -3.83 -24.47 -7.13
CA SER A 76 -4.99 -24.87 -6.32
C SER A 76 -4.74 -24.69 -4.82
N ARG A 77 -3.51 -24.95 -4.35
CA ARG A 77 -3.13 -24.78 -2.94
C ARG A 77 -3.26 -23.32 -2.48
N ASP A 78 -2.70 -22.39 -3.25
CA ASP A 78 -2.70 -20.97 -2.90
C ASP A 78 -4.10 -20.36 -3.03
N TYR A 79 -4.85 -20.77 -4.05
CA TYR A 79 -6.27 -20.43 -4.18
C TYR A 79 -7.08 -20.91 -2.96
N MET A 80 -6.89 -22.14 -2.49
CA MET A 80 -7.62 -22.64 -1.32
C MET A 80 -7.30 -21.85 -0.05
N ASN A 81 -6.05 -21.39 0.11
CA ASN A 81 -5.67 -20.46 1.18
C ASN A 81 -6.36 -19.10 1.01
N ALA A 82 -6.30 -18.50 -0.18
CA ALA A 82 -6.93 -17.22 -0.48
C ALA A 82 -8.47 -17.26 -0.31
N ARG A 83 -9.12 -18.37 -0.70
CA ARG A 83 -10.56 -18.60 -0.52
C ARG A 83 -10.95 -18.69 0.96
N ARG A 84 -10.14 -19.35 1.81
CA ARG A 84 -10.36 -19.35 3.27
C ARG A 84 -10.33 -17.93 3.80
N VAL A 85 -9.29 -17.18 3.45
CA VAL A 85 -9.11 -15.80 3.89
C VAL A 85 -10.20 -14.87 3.33
N ALA A 86 -10.71 -15.12 2.13
CA ALA A 86 -11.82 -14.34 1.56
C ALA A 86 -13.10 -14.43 2.41
N LYS A 87 -13.40 -15.59 3.01
CA LYS A 87 -14.55 -15.74 3.92
C LYS A 87 -14.36 -14.98 5.25
N GLU A 88 -13.13 -14.98 5.76
CA GLU A 88 -12.76 -14.18 6.93
C GLU A 88 -12.86 -12.68 6.60
N TYR A 89 -12.39 -12.28 5.40
CA TYR A 89 -12.46 -10.92 4.88
C TYR A 89 -13.90 -10.42 4.78
N GLU A 90 -14.82 -11.23 4.24
CA GLU A 90 -16.25 -10.88 4.21
C GLU A 90 -16.83 -10.59 5.60
N THR A 91 -16.35 -11.30 6.63
CA THR A 91 -16.83 -11.12 8.00
C THR A 91 -16.36 -9.80 8.60
N VAL A 92 -15.10 -9.41 8.39
CA VAL A 92 -14.55 -8.15 8.91
C VAL A 92 -15.00 -6.93 8.11
N MET A 93 -15.33 -7.11 6.83
CA MET A 93 -15.88 -6.05 5.99
C MET A 93 -17.38 -5.83 6.20
N LYS A 94 -18.09 -6.81 6.77
CA LYS A 94 -19.53 -6.71 7.02
C LYS A 94 -19.81 -5.65 8.09
N GLY A 95 -20.59 -4.64 7.72
CA GLY A 95 -21.01 -3.56 8.61
C GLY A 95 -20.14 -2.30 8.54
N LEU A 96 -19.02 -2.33 7.81
CA LEU A 96 -18.26 -1.13 7.48
C LEU A 96 -19.03 -0.28 6.49
N ASP A 97 -19.23 1.00 6.83
CA ASP A 97 -19.65 1.99 5.86
C ASP A 97 -18.44 2.49 5.07
N ARG A 98 -18.47 2.24 3.76
CA ARG A 98 -17.41 2.60 2.81
C ARG A 98 -17.76 3.81 1.95
N ASN A 99 -18.98 4.32 2.11
CA ASN A 99 -19.53 5.42 1.30
C ASN A 99 -19.84 6.66 2.15
N ALA A 100 -19.66 6.59 3.46
CA ALA A 100 -19.81 7.72 4.36
C ALA A 100 -18.87 8.88 3.94
N PRO A 101 -19.36 10.12 3.82
CA PRO A 101 -18.49 11.27 3.64
C PRO A 101 -17.53 11.40 4.81
N SER A 102 -16.26 11.72 4.52
CA SER A 102 -15.32 11.99 5.60
C SER A 102 -15.63 13.32 6.27
N VAL A 103 -15.87 13.28 7.59
CA VAL A 103 -16.16 14.46 8.42
C VAL A 103 -15.22 14.49 9.62
N PRO A 104 -14.88 15.68 10.16
CA PRO A 104 -14.16 15.79 11.41
C PRO A 104 -14.87 15.08 12.56
N PRO A 105 -14.13 14.54 13.55
CA PRO A 105 -14.75 13.76 14.62
C PRO A 105 -15.81 14.55 15.38
N GLN A 106 -17.03 14.02 15.42
CA GLN A 106 -18.17 14.64 16.12
C GLN A 106 -18.46 13.96 17.46
N ASN A 107 -17.75 12.87 17.77
CA ASN A 107 -17.93 12.04 18.97
C ASN A 107 -19.33 11.41 19.06
N THR A 108 -19.93 11.06 17.92
CA THR A 108 -21.20 10.33 17.92
C THR A 108 -20.97 8.83 18.23
N PRO A 109 -21.93 8.15 18.88
CA PRO A 109 -21.80 6.71 19.15
C PRO A 109 -21.64 5.87 17.87
N GLN A 110 -22.30 6.28 16.78
CA GLN A 110 -22.24 5.60 15.49
C GLN A 110 -20.86 5.75 14.83
N GLU A 111 -20.28 6.95 14.89
CA GLU A 111 -18.93 7.20 14.40
C GLU A 111 -17.90 6.39 15.21
N ALA A 112 -17.99 6.40 16.54
CA ALA A 112 -17.10 5.62 17.40
C ALA A 112 -17.17 4.11 17.09
N GLN A 113 -18.38 3.60 16.84
CA GLN A 113 -18.59 2.21 16.42
C GLN A 113 -17.93 1.92 15.06
N GLN A 114 -18.07 2.81 14.07
CA GLN A 114 -17.41 2.64 12.77
C GLN A 114 -15.88 2.70 12.89
N VAL A 115 -15.34 3.61 13.69
CA VAL A 115 -13.90 3.67 13.97
C VAL A 115 -13.40 2.35 14.57
N GLU A 116 -14.12 1.77 15.53
CA GLU A 116 -13.77 0.48 16.12
C GLU A 116 -13.76 -0.65 15.07
N MET A 117 -14.78 -0.69 14.19
CA MET A 117 -14.85 -1.69 13.12
C MET A 117 -13.69 -1.54 12.12
N TRP A 118 -13.34 -0.31 11.71
CA TRP A 118 -12.21 -0.05 10.83
C TRP A 118 -10.88 -0.45 11.47
N LYS A 119 -10.66 -0.11 12.74
CA LYS A 119 -9.47 -0.55 13.48
C LYS A 119 -9.40 -2.06 13.60
N LYS A 120 -10.53 -2.75 13.80
CA LYS A 120 -10.61 -4.21 13.81
C LYS A 120 -10.23 -4.81 12.44
N TYR A 121 -10.69 -4.24 11.35
CA TYR A 121 -10.31 -4.68 9.99
C TYR A 121 -8.81 -4.49 9.74
N ILE A 122 -8.27 -3.31 10.03
CA ILE A 122 -6.83 -3.02 9.88
C ILE A 122 -6.00 -3.99 10.75
N GLN A 123 -6.41 -4.23 11.99
CA GLN A 123 -5.71 -5.15 12.89
C GLN A 123 -5.79 -6.60 12.42
N TRP A 124 -6.94 -7.03 11.87
CA TRP A 124 -7.06 -8.34 11.23
C TRP A 124 -6.06 -8.49 10.08
N GLU A 125 -5.90 -7.44 9.26
CA GLU A 125 -4.96 -7.51 8.14
C GLU A 125 -3.49 -7.48 8.57
N LYS A 126 -3.17 -6.74 9.66
CA LYS A 126 -1.87 -6.82 10.34
C LYS A 126 -1.61 -8.21 10.94
N GLY A 127 -2.66 -8.97 11.25
CA GLY A 127 -2.57 -10.36 11.73
C GLY A 127 -2.10 -11.37 10.68
N ASN A 128 -1.82 -10.94 9.45
CA ASN A 128 -1.38 -11.77 8.33
C ASN A 128 -2.27 -13.01 8.12
N PRO A 129 -3.56 -12.83 7.74
CA PRO A 129 -4.50 -13.94 7.55
C PRO A 129 -4.04 -14.97 6.50
N LEU A 130 -3.27 -14.51 5.50
CA LEU A 130 -2.67 -15.35 4.46
C LEU A 130 -1.51 -16.21 4.97
N ARG A 131 -0.94 -15.90 6.13
CA ARG A 131 0.23 -16.58 6.72
C ARG A 131 1.39 -16.68 5.74
N THR A 132 1.64 -15.59 5.02
CA THR A 132 2.77 -15.46 4.11
C THR A 132 3.99 -14.91 4.84
N GLU A 133 5.20 -15.27 4.37
CA GLU A 133 6.46 -14.68 4.85
C GLU A 133 6.84 -13.41 4.06
N ASP A 134 6.13 -13.13 2.97
CA ASP A 134 6.34 -11.95 2.13
C ASP A 134 5.85 -10.69 2.85
N GLN A 135 6.79 -10.00 3.49
CA GLN A 135 6.54 -8.75 4.20
C GLN A 135 6.01 -7.66 3.27
N THR A 136 6.43 -7.63 2.00
CA THR A 136 5.97 -6.60 1.05
C THR A 136 4.49 -6.79 0.73
N LEU A 137 4.05 -8.03 0.57
CA LEU A 137 2.65 -8.37 0.37
C LEU A 137 1.81 -8.04 1.60
N ILE A 138 2.27 -8.41 2.80
CA ILE A 138 1.58 -8.07 4.07
C ILE A 138 1.41 -6.55 4.17
N THR A 139 2.49 -5.80 4.01
CA THR A 139 2.46 -4.34 4.14
C THR A 139 1.54 -3.70 3.11
N LYS A 140 1.57 -4.15 1.84
CA LYS A 140 0.64 -3.65 0.80
C LYS A 140 -0.82 -3.90 1.14
N ARG A 141 -1.17 -5.04 1.73
CA ARG A 141 -2.55 -5.35 2.15
C ARG A 141 -3.00 -4.47 3.31
N VAL A 142 -2.15 -4.29 4.32
CA VAL A 142 -2.45 -3.41 5.45
C VAL A 142 -2.57 -1.96 5.00
N MET A 143 -1.70 -1.51 4.09
CA MET A 143 -1.80 -0.17 3.52
C MET A 143 -3.07 0.01 2.70
N PHE A 144 -3.49 -0.99 1.93
CA PHE A 144 -4.79 -0.96 1.27
C PHE A 144 -5.93 -0.78 2.28
N ALA A 145 -5.91 -1.49 3.42
CA ALA A 145 -6.90 -1.31 4.49
C ALA A 145 -6.89 0.13 5.05
N TYR A 146 -5.71 0.72 5.27
CA TYR A 146 -5.59 2.12 5.65
C TYR A 146 -6.14 3.07 4.59
N GLU A 147 -5.82 2.88 3.30
CA GLU A 147 -6.35 3.70 2.22
C GLU A 147 -7.89 3.68 2.17
N GLN A 148 -8.50 2.49 2.29
CA GLN A 148 -9.96 2.38 2.33
C GLN A 148 -10.55 3.10 3.55
N CYS A 149 -9.89 2.99 4.71
CA CYS A 149 -10.31 3.68 5.92
C CYS A 149 -10.22 5.21 5.78
N LEU A 150 -9.14 5.72 5.17
CA LEU A 150 -8.91 7.15 5.00
C LEU A 150 -9.91 7.83 4.05
N LEU A 151 -10.59 7.07 3.18
CA LEU A 151 -11.68 7.62 2.35
C LEU A 151 -12.87 8.09 3.20
N VAL A 152 -13.15 7.39 4.31
CA VAL A 152 -14.31 7.64 5.17
C VAL A 152 -13.93 8.32 6.49
N LEU A 153 -12.74 8.05 7.03
CA LEU A 153 -12.25 8.59 8.31
C LEU A 153 -10.98 9.44 8.14
N GLY A 154 -10.75 10.03 6.95
CA GLY A 154 -9.58 10.84 6.65
C GLY A 154 -9.40 12.12 7.49
N HIS A 155 -10.41 12.57 8.24
CA HIS A 155 -10.24 13.67 9.21
C HIS A 155 -9.73 13.22 10.59
N HIS A 156 -9.45 11.93 10.79
CA HIS A 156 -8.92 11.37 12.02
C HIS A 156 -7.38 11.34 11.98
N PRO A 157 -6.67 12.19 12.75
CA PRO A 157 -5.21 12.27 12.69
C PRO A 157 -4.51 10.99 13.15
N ASP A 158 -5.11 10.25 14.08
CA ASP A 158 -4.58 8.98 14.59
C ASP A 158 -4.46 7.93 13.48
N ILE A 159 -5.41 7.87 12.53
CA ILE A 159 -5.39 6.90 11.44
C ILE A 159 -4.22 7.17 10.47
N TRP A 160 -3.99 8.44 10.12
CA TRP A 160 -2.83 8.85 9.31
C TRP A 160 -1.51 8.52 10.01
N TYR A 161 -1.42 8.83 11.29
CA TYR A 161 -0.23 8.55 12.11
C TYR A 161 0.04 7.05 12.21
N GLU A 162 -0.97 6.24 12.52
CA GLU A 162 -0.86 4.78 12.62
C GLU A 162 -0.43 4.15 11.27
N ALA A 163 -0.93 4.67 10.14
CA ALA A 163 -0.55 4.22 8.81
C ALA A 163 0.94 4.49 8.51
N ALA A 164 1.40 5.72 8.76
CA ALA A 164 2.79 6.09 8.55
C ALA A 164 3.75 5.33 9.50
N GLN A 165 3.37 5.16 10.77
CA GLN A 165 4.12 4.33 11.73
C GLN A 165 4.24 2.87 11.25
N TYR A 166 3.18 2.31 10.70
CA TYR A 166 3.21 0.94 10.20
C TYR A 166 4.15 0.78 9.00
N LEU A 167 4.21 1.77 8.10
CA LEU A 167 5.19 1.80 7.01
C LEU A 167 6.62 1.96 7.52
N GLU A 168 6.86 2.82 8.51
CA GLU A 168 8.17 2.97 9.14
C GLU A 168 8.64 1.64 9.78
N GLN A 169 7.75 0.97 10.52
CA GLN A 169 8.05 -0.33 11.11
C GLN A 169 8.34 -1.39 10.04
N SER A 170 7.55 -1.41 8.97
CA SER A 170 7.72 -2.33 7.84
C SER A 170 9.04 -2.09 7.11
N SER A 171 9.44 -0.82 6.94
CA SER A 171 10.71 -0.43 6.34
C SER A 171 11.90 -0.94 7.16
N LYS A 172 11.89 -0.73 8.48
CA LYS A 172 12.94 -1.22 9.39
C LYS A 172 13.07 -2.75 9.33
N LEU A 173 11.94 -3.46 9.39
CA LEU A 173 11.91 -4.92 9.33
C LEU A 173 12.46 -5.47 8.00
N LEU A 174 12.17 -4.81 6.87
CA LEU A 174 12.74 -5.20 5.57
C LEU A 174 14.25 -4.95 5.50
N ALA A 175 14.72 -3.84 6.06
CA ALA A 175 16.16 -3.55 6.13
C ALA A 175 16.90 -4.60 6.95
N GLU A 176 16.33 -5.04 8.09
CA GLU A 176 16.87 -6.12 8.91
C GLU A 176 16.94 -7.46 8.17
N LYS A 177 15.98 -7.73 7.29
CA LYS A 177 15.96 -8.93 6.41
C LYS A 177 16.88 -8.79 5.18
N GLY A 178 17.56 -7.66 5.00
CA GLY A 178 18.47 -7.40 3.89
C GLY A 178 17.83 -6.85 2.61
N ASP A 179 16.51 -6.61 2.61
CA ASP A 179 15.79 -6.04 1.45
C ASP A 179 15.80 -4.51 1.50
N MET A 180 16.97 -3.94 1.22
CA MET A 180 17.20 -2.48 1.31
C MET A 180 16.38 -1.67 0.30
N ASN A 181 16.06 -2.26 -0.85
CA ASN A 181 15.31 -1.57 -1.91
C ASN A 181 13.85 -1.36 -1.49
N ASN A 182 13.16 -2.42 -1.04
CA ASN A 182 11.79 -2.28 -0.55
C ASN A 182 11.73 -1.53 0.79
N ALA A 183 12.76 -1.65 1.64
CA ALA A 183 12.86 -0.86 2.86
C ALA A 183 12.88 0.65 2.58
N LYS A 184 13.67 1.10 1.59
CA LYS A 184 13.70 2.50 1.18
C LYS A 184 12.36 2.94 0.59
N LEU A 185 11.76 2.12 -0.26
CA LEU A 185 10.44 2.38 -0.86
C LEU A 185 9.38 2.66 0.22
N PHE A 186 9.27 1.79 1.24
CA PHE A 186 8.31 2.01 2.34
C PHE A 186 8.68 3.19 3.24
N SER A 187 9.96 3.51 3.39
CA SER A 187 10.38 4.73 4.09
C SER A 187 9.98 6.01 3.35
N ASP A 188 10.08 6.02 2.02
CA ASP A 188 9.60 7.16 1.22
C ASP A 188 8.08 7.23 1.21
N GLU A 189 7.38 6.10 1.15
CA GLU A 189 5.91 6.06 1.23
C GLU A 189 5.39 6.54 2.60
N ALA A 190 6.10 6.24 3.71
CA ALA A 190 5.73 6.73 5.04
C ALA A 190 5.74 8.27 5.10
N ALA A 191 6.74 8.91 4.49
CA ALA A 191 6.77 10.37 4.33
C ALA A 191 5.61 10.86 3.46
N ASN A 192 5.27 10.13 2.39
CA ASN A 192 4.15 10.47 1.51
C ASN A 192 2.79 10.43 2.23
N ILE A 193 2.56 9.48 3.14
CA ILE A 193 1.35 9.44 3.98
C ILE A 193 1.21 10.73 4.80
N TYR A 194 2.28 11.18 5.45
CA TYR A 194 2.27 12.45 6.19
C TYR A 194 2.03 13.65 5.27
N GLU A 195 2.75 13.73 4.15
CA GLU A 195 2.66 14.81 3.17
C GLU A 195 1.23 14.93 2.61
N ARG A 196 0.58 13.80 2.29
CA ARG A 196 -0.82 13.75 1.87
C ARG A 196 -1.76 14.26 2.96
N ALA A 197 -1.57 13.85 4.21
CA ALA A 197 -2.43 14.25 5.33
C ALA A 197 -2.47 15.78 5.50
N ILE A 198 -1.29 16.41 5.55
CA ILE A 198 -1.16 17.86 5.74
C ILE A 198 -1.43 18.68 4.46
N SER A 199 -1.47 18.05 3.30
CA SER A 199 -1.75 18.72 2.02
C SER A 199 -3.21 18.65 1.60
N THR A 200 -3.97 17.68 2.11
CA THR A 200 -5.36 17.41 1.68
C THR A 200 -6.38 17.80 2.76
N LEU A 201 -6.64 16.91 3.73
CA LEU A 201 -7.73 17.03 4.68
C LEU A 201 -7.32 17.77 5.97
N LEU A 202 -6.08 17.61 6.44
CA LEU A 202 -5.64 18.01 7.78
C LEU A 202 -4.59 19.12 7.77
N LYS A 203 -4.80 20.15 6.93
CA LYS A 203 -3.84 21.25 6.66
C LYS A 203 -3.44 22.08 7.88
N LYS A 204 -4.27 22.14 8.92
CA LYS A 204 -4.01 22.90 10.16
C LYS A 204 -3.67 21.99 11.36
N ASN A 205 -3.53 20.69 11.15
CA ASN A 205 -3.36 19.74 12.24
C ASN A 205 -1.89 19.66 12.70
N MET A 206 -1.56 20.35 13.79
CA MET A 206 -0.19 20.42 14.31
C MET A 206 0.43 19.05 14.64
N LEU A 207 -0.38 18.09 15.11
CA LEU A 207 0.10 16.75 15.46
C LEU A 207 0.80 16.09 14.26
N LEU A 208 0.14 16.06 13.10
CA LEU A 208 0.70 15.43 11.91
C LEU A 208 1.92 16.18 11.35
N TYR A 209 1.96 17.51 11.49
CA TYR A 209 3.16 18.27 11.15
C TYR A 209 4.35 17.89 12.04
N PHE A 210 4.14 17.78 13.35
CA PHE A 210 5.20 17.40 14.28
C PHE A 210 5.65 15.97 14.06
N SER A 211 4.71 15.04 13.89
CA SER A 211 5.04 13.64 13.54
C SER A 211 5.80 13.55 12.22
N TYR A 212 5.43 14.37 11.22
CA TYR A 212 6.15 14.38 9.95
C TYR A 212 7.57 14.97 10.07
N ALA A 213 7.70 16.06 10.80
CA ALA A 213 8.99 16.70 11.07
C ALA A 213 9.95 15.78 11.82
N ASP A 214 9.46 15.11 12.87
CA ASP A 214 10.22 14.11 13.64
C ASP A 214 10.58 12.90 12.77
N TYR A 215 9.68 12.48 11.87
CA TYR A 215 9.96 11.41 10.90
C TYR A 215 11.11 11.79 9.95
N GLU A 216 11.09 12.97 9.33
CA GLU A 216 12.17 13.42 8.43
C GLU A 216 13.48 13.69 9.20
N GLU A 217 13.40 14.16 10.45
CA GLU A 217 14.58 14.27 11.33
C GLU A 217 15.22 12.90 11.58
N SER A 218 14.41 11.86 11.86
CA SER A 218 14.92 10.49 12.07
C SER A 218 15.62 9.91 10.83
N ARG A 219 15.27 10.42 9.64
CA ARG A 219 15.89 10.08 8.35
C ARG A 219 17.08 10.97 8.01
N MET A 220 17.50 11.85 8.93
CA MET A 220 18.57 12.82 8.75
C MET A 220 18.30 13.83 7.61
N LYS A 221 17.03 14.10 7.28
CA LYS A 221 16.60 15.05 6.25
C LYS A 221 16.27 16.41 6.86
N TYR A 222 17.24 17.03 7.52
CA TYR A 222 17.04 18.27 8.30
C TYR A 222 16.50 19.45 7.48
N GLU A 223 16.95 19.63 6.24
CA GLU A 223 16.42 20.68 5.34
C GLU A 223 14.91 20.50 5.09
N LYS A 224 14.47 19.25 4.90
CA LYS A 224 13.03 18.95 4.75
C LYS A 224 12.29 19.25 6.05
N THR A 225 12.86 18.94 7.21
CA THR A 225 12.27 19.29 8.52
C THR A 225 12.04 20.80 8.67
N HIS A 226 13.00 21.65 8.29
CA HIS A 226 12.79 23.11 8.26
C HIS A 226 11.63 23.50 7.34
N SER A 227 11.56 22.93 6.14
CA SER A 227 10.49 23.22 5.19
C SER A 227 9.09 22.87 5.75
N ILE A 228 8.98 21.80 6.53
CA ILE A 228 7.73 21.36 7.17
C ILE A 228 7.29 22.37 8.24
N TYR A 229 8.19 22.79 9.14
CA TYR A 229 7.88 23.81 10.15
C TYR A 229 7.54 25.17 9.53
N ASN A 230 8.33 25.62 8.55
CA ASN A 230 8.07 26.88 7.84
C ASN A 230 6.71 26.85 7.11
N ARG A 231 6.34 25.71 6.52
CA ARG A 231 5.01 25.54 5.92
C ARG A 231 3.90 25.67 6.94
N LEU A 232 4.05 25.10 8.14
CA LEU A 232 3.06 25.26 9.20
C LEU A 232 2.95 26.73 9.63
N LEU A 233 4.09 27.40 9.85
CA LEU A 233 4.14 28.81 10.24
C LEU A 233 3.58 29.77 9.18
N SER A 234 3.54 29.37 7.90
CA SER A 234 2.93 30.16 6.83
C SER A 234 1.39 30.21 6.86
N ILE A 235 0.74 29.44 7.73
CA ILE A 235 -0.72 29.42 7.87
C ILE A 235 -1.13 30.57 8.81
N GLU A 236 -2.00 31.48 8.34
CA GLU A 236 -2.37 32.69 9.10
C GLU A 236 -3.19 32.41 10.38
N ASP A 237 -4.09 31.41 10.36
CA ASP A 237 -5.01 31.13 11.49
C ASP A 237 -4.55 29.95 12.38
N ILE A 238 -3.30 29.93 12.82
CA ILE A 238 -2.83 28.97 13.84
C ILE A 238 -2.19 29.72 15.01
N ASP A 239 -2.16 29.09 16.17
CA ASP A 239 -1.29 29.56 17.27
C ASP A 239 0.14 29.06 17.00
N PRO A 240 1.08 29.94 16.62
CA PRO A 240 2.43 29.52 16.27
C PRO A 240 3.28 29.20 17.51
N THR A 241 2.80 29.48 18.73
CA THR A 241 3.58 29.34 19.96
C THR A 241 4.10 27.91 20.14
N LEU A 242 3.22 26.92 19.99
CA LEU A 242 3.61 25.51 20.09
C LEU A 242 4.54 25.09 18.95
N VAL A 243 4.33 25.65 17.75
CA VAL A 243 5.16 25.38 16.57
C VAL A 243 6.59 25.88 16.80
N TYR A 244 6.76 27.11 17.30
CA TYR A 244 8.07 27.65 17.65
C TYR A 244 8.75 26.86 18.76
N ILE A 245 8.03 26.44 19.81
CA ILE A 245 8.59 25.61 20.88
C ILE A 245 9.16 24.31 20.30
N GLN A 246 8.40 23.63 19.45
CA GLN A 246 8.84 22.36 18.86
C GLN A 246 9.97 22.58 17.85
N TYR A 247 9.90 23.63 17.04
CA TYR A 247 10.92 23.95 16.05
C TYR A 247 12.25 24.34 16.69
N MET A 248 12.24 25.12 17.78
CA MET A 248 13.44 25.44 18.57
C MET A 248 14.05 24.19 19.20
N LYS A 249 13.22 23.26 19.69
CA LYS A 249 13.70 21.96 20.21
C LYS A 249 14.42 21.15 19.14
N PHE A 250 13.85 21.09 17.92
CA PHE A 250 14.49 20.46 16.77
C PHE A 250 15.84 21.11 16.46
N ALA A 251 15.88 22.43 16.24
CA ALA A 251 17.11 23.14 15.85
C ALA A 251 18.23 22.92 16.88
N ARG A 252 17.92 23.02 18.18
CA ARG A 252 18.90 22.75 19.24
C ARG A 252 19.41 21.31 19.25
N ARG A 253 18.53 20.33 18.95
CA ARG A 253 18.86 18.90 18.99
C ARG A 253 19.65 18.44 17.77
N ALA A 254 19.30 18.93 16.58
CA ALA A 254 19.92 18.52 15.33
C ALA A 254 21.16 19.35 14.96
N GLU A 255 21.18 20.65 15.28
CA GLU A 255 22.23 21.59 14.84
C GLU A 255 23.09 22.16 15.98
N GLY A 256 22.65 22.00 17.23
CA GLY A 256 23.31 22.57 18.41
C GLY A 256 23.05 24.07 18.59
N ILE A 257 23.74 24.67 19.56
CA ILE A 257 23.73 26.13 19.77
C ILE A 257 24.99 26.66 19.09
N LYS A 258 24.82 27.51 18.07
CA LYS A 258 25.92 28.29 17.49
C LYS A 258 26.24 29.50 18.36
#